data_AF-A0A968N131-F1
#
_entry.id   AF-A0A968N131-F1
#
_cell.length_a   1.000
_cell.length_b   1.000
_cell.length_c   1.000
_cell.angle_alpha   90.00
_cell.angle_beta   90.00
_cell.angle_gamma   90.00
#
_symmetry.space_group_name_H-M   'P 1'
#
loop_
_entity.id
_entity.type
_entity.pdbx_description
1 polymer ?
#
loop_
_entity_poly.entity_id
_entity_poly.type
_entity_poly.pdbx_seq_one_letter_code
_entity_poly.pdbx_strand_id
1 'polypeptide(L)'
;MVVCVSNALAYEYDDVLSRKLSEARWRKLKPVLGRLLDTAQYTNIYFSWRPTSPDAGDDLMIDYAMNAGAIIVTSNIRDFRSAKESLGLRVMTPVQFVSLLALGEKP
;
A
#
# COMPACT_ATOMS: atom_id res chain seq x y z
N MET A 1 -10.45 0.09 -11.49
CA MET A 1 -9.36 0.31 -10.52
C MET A 1 -9.22 -0.95 -9.71
N VAL A 2 -8.01 -1.47 -9.58
CA VAL A 2 -7.72 -2.71 -8.83
C VAL A 2 -6.78 -2.34 -7.69
N VAL A 3 -7.00 -2.91 -6.50
CA VAL A 3 -6.09 -2.75 -5.36
C VAL A 3 -5.03 -3.83 -5.46
N CYS A 4 -3.76 -3.47 -5.33
CA CYS A 4 -2.66 -4.42 -5.36
C CYS A 4 -2.18 -4.73 -3.95
N VAL A 5 -1.76 -5.97 -3.71
CA VAL A 5 -1.17 -6.42 -2.45
C VAL A 5 -0.04 -7.39 -2.76
N SER A 6 0.90 -7.57 -1.85
CA SER A 6 1.88 -8.65 -1.92
C SER A 6 1.63 -9.65 -0.81
N ASN A 7 2.26 -10.82 -0.90
CA ASN A 7 2.22 -11.79 0.20
C ASN A 7 2.78 -11.20 1.49
N ALA A 8 3.93 -10.51 1.43
CA ALA A 8 4.55 -9.94 2.63
C ALA A 8 3.67 -8.86 3.28
N LEU A 9 3.05 -7.98 2.49
CA LEU A 9 2.13 -6.96 3.02
C LEU A 9 0.87 -7.61 3.63
N ALA A 10 0.32 -8.64 2.98
CA ALA A 10 -0.83 -9.37 3.52
C ALA A 10 -0.52 -10.01 4.89
N TYR A 11 0.65 -10.65 5.02
CA TYR A 11 1.11 -11.21 6.30
C TYR A 11 1.39 -10.13 7.35
N GLU A 12 1.94 -8.99 6.96
CA GLU A 12 2.18 -7.87 7.87
C GLU A 12 0.88 -7.33 8.45
N TYR A 13 -0.18 -7.20 7.64
CA TYR A 13 -1.49 -6.79 8.14
C TYR A 13 -2.09 -7.79 9.13
N ASP A 14 -2.00 -9.10 8.85
CA ASP A 14 -2.50 -10.13 9.78
C ASP A 14 -1.72 -10.13 11.10
N ASP A 15 -0.38 -10.06 11.04
CA ASP A 15 0.48 -10.00 12.23
C ASP A 15 0.24 -8.72 13.06
N VAL A 16 0.25 -7.55 12.43
CA VAL A 16 0.09 -6.28 13.14
C VAL A 16 -1.31 -6.17 13.76
N LEU A 17 -2.36 -6.50 13.01
CA LEU A 17 -3.73 -6.39 13.52
C LEU A 17 -4.02 -7.41 14.62
N SER A 18 -3.54 -8.64 14.49
CA SER A 18 -3.73 -9.68 15.52
C SER A 18 -3.02 -9.36 16.83
N ARG A 19 -1.85 -8.69 16.78
CA ARG A 19 -1.09 -8.26 17.98
C ARG A 19 -1.59 -6.96 18.60
N LYS A 20 -2.03 -5.99 17.78
CA LYS A 20 -2.39 -4.64 18.25
C LYS A 20 -3.85 -4.51 18.69
N LEU A 21 -4.73 -5.39 18.21
CA LEU A 21 -6.15 -5.38 18.58
C LEU A 21 -6.40 -6.31 19.76
N SER A 22 -7.43 -6.03 20.55
CA SER A 22 -7.96 -7.02 21.49
C SER A 22 -8.53 -8.22 20.73
N GLU A 23 -8.52 -9.40 21.35
CA GLU A 23 -9.01 -10.63 20.71
C GLU A 23 -10.43 -10.48 20.15
N ALA A 24 -11.32 -9.83 20.90
CA ALA A 24 -12.70 -9.56 20.47
C ALA A 24 -12.76 -8.66 19.23
N ARG A 25 -11.92 -7.60 19.15
CA ARG A 25 -11.85 -6.71 17.99
C ARG A 25 -11.22 -7.42 16.79
N TRP A 26 -10.15 -8.19 17.01
CA TRP A 26 -9.50 -8.96 15.96
C TRP A 26 -10.46 -9.97 15.33
N ARG A 27 -11.18 -10.74 16.15
CA ARG A 27 -12.19 -11.71 15.66
C ARG A 27 -13.26 -11.06 14.77
N LYS A 28 -13.64 -9.81 15.07
CA LYS A 28 -14.59 -9.02 14.27
C LYS A 28 -13.98 -8.50 12.96
N LEU A 29 -12.71 -8.08 12.97
CA LEU A 29 -12.05 -7.46 11.82
C LEU A 29 -11.36 -8.46 10.88
N LYS A 30 -11.01 -9.66 11.35
CA LYS A 30 -10.35 -10.70 10.55
C LYS A 30 -11.12 -11.03 9.25
N PRO A 31 -12.46 -11.17 9.24
CA PRO A 31 -13.20 -11.38 8.00
C PRO A 31 -13.15 -10.19 7.04
N VAL A 32 -13.05 -8.95 7.56
CA VAL A 32 -12.92 -7.73 6.75
C VAL A 32 -11.56 -7.72 6.05
N LEU A 33 -10.47 -8.01 6.78
CA LEU A 33 -9.15 -8.16 6.18
C LEU A 33 -9.16 -9.26 5.11
N GLY A 34 -9.73 -10.43 5.42
CA GLY A 34 -9.85 -11.52 4.47
C GLY A 34 -10.57 -11.11 3.18
N ARG A 35 -11.68 -10.36 3.28
CA ARG A 35 -12.39 -9.87 2.10
C ARG A 35 -11.62 -8.83 1.30
N LEU A 36 -10.88 -7.94 1.96
CA LEU A 36 -10.02 -6.96 1.29
C LEU A 36 -8.90 -7.67 0.51
N LEU A 37 -8.26 -8.68 1.11
CA LEU A 37 -7.22 -9.48 0.46
C LEU A 37 -7.76 -10.32 -0.70
N ASP A 38 -8.95 -10.91 -0.56
CA ASP A 38 -9.63 -11.68 -1.61
C ASP A 38 -9.98 -10.82 -2.84
N THR A 39 -10.23 -9.52 -2.64
CA THR A 39 -10.53 -8.57 -3.73
C THR A 39 -9.25 -7.98 -4.35
N ALA A 40 -8.11 -8.11 -3.69
CA ALA A 40 -6.85 -7.52 -4.13
C ALA A 40 -6.15 -8.40 -5.17
N GLN A 41 -5.44 -7.76 -6.09
CA GLN A 41 -4.53 -8.44 -7.00
C GLN A 41 -3.18 -8.64 -6.32
N TYR A 42 -2.75 -9.90 -6.23
CA TYR A 42 -1.44 -10.23 -5.70
C TYR A 42 -0.34 -9.93 -6.74
N THR A 43 0.63 -9.12 -6.33
CA THR A 43 1.79 -8.73 -7.14
C THR A 43 3.07 -9.33 -6.57
N ASN A 44 3.83 -10.02 -7.41
CA ASN A 44 5.17 -10.49 -7.08
C ASN A 44 6.18 -9.33 -7.18
N ILE A 45 7.12 -9.25 -6.24
CA ILE A 45 8.27 -8.36 -6.34
C ILE A 45 9.36 -9.10 -7.11
N TYR A 46 9.75 -8.58 -8.28
CA TYR A 46 10.89 -9.09 -9.03
C TYR A 46 12.13 -8.19 -8.91
N PHE A 47 11.91 -6.89 -8.71
CA PHE A 47 12.95 -5.87 -8.61
C PHE A 47 12.83 -5.08 -7.31
N SER A 48 13.97 -4.58 -6.83
CA SER A 48 14.05 -3.73 -5.65
C SER A 48 14.84 -2.46 -5.97
N TRP A 49 14.39 -1.32 -5.42
CA TRP A 49 15.00 0.00 -5.62
C TRP A 49 15.59 0.58 -4.34
N ARG A 50 15.80 -0.27 -3.33
CA ARG A 50 16.28 0.17 -2.02
C ARG A 50 17.75 0.59 -2.05
N PRO A 51 18.16 1.58 -1.25
CA PRO A 51 17.28 2.46 -0.46
C PRO A 51 16.71 3.60 -1.32
N THR A 52 15.39 3.83 -1.24
CA THR A 52 14.73 4.99 -1.89
C THR A 52 13.78 5.78 -0.99
N SER A 53 13.65 5.37 0.27
CA SER A 53 13.03 6.13 1.35
C SER A 53 14.02 6.38 2.49
N PRO A 54 13.93 7.52 3.23
CA PRO A 54 14.62 7.68 4.51
C PRO A 54 14.10 6.73 5.60
N ASP A 55 12.88 6.19 5.45
CA ASP A 55 12.31 5.15 6.30
C ASP A 55 12.41 3.78 5.59
N ALA A 56 13.20 2.86 6.15
CA ALA A 56 13.37 1.52 5.60
C ALA A 56 12.07 0.68 5.59
N GLY A 57 11.06 1.06 6.39
CA GLY A 57 9.72 0.45 6.31
C GLY A 57 8.99 0.81 5.02
N ASP A 58 9.18 2.02 4.49
CA ASP A 58 8.50 2.51 3.28
C ASP A 58 9.12 1.97 1.99
N ASP A 59 10.39 1.58 2.03
CA ASP A 59 11.13 0.98 0.91
C ASP A 59 10.39 -0.24 0.32
N LEU A 60 9.76 -1.04 1.17
CA LEU A 60 8.97 -2.19 0.73
C LEU A 60 7.75 -1.75 -0.09
N MET A 61 7.10 -0.65 0.30
CA MET A 61 5.95 -0.09 -0.43
C MET A 61 6.36 0.52 -1.77
N ILE A 62 7.55 1.12 -1.85
CA ILE A 62 8.13 1.61 -3.12
C ILE A 62 8.34 0.43 -4.08
N ASP A 63 9.01 -0.63 -3.63
CA ASP A 63 9.22 -1.83 -4.45
C ASP A 63 7.91 -2.41 -4.97
N TYR A 64 6.88 -2.50 -4.12
CA TYR A 64 5.56 -2.97 -4.55
C TYR A 64 4.93 -2.10 -5.61
N ALA A 65 4.87 -0.80 -5.36
CA ALA A 65 4.21 0.12 -6.28
C ALA A 65 4.90 0.14 -7.65
N MET A 66 6.23 0.07 -7.67
CA MET A 66 7.01 0.02 -8.89
C MET A 66 6.81 -1.28 -9.67
N ASN A 67 6.85 -2.45 -9.01
CA ASN A 67 6.57 -3.73 -9.68
C ASN A 67 5.10 -3.84 -10.15
N ALA A 68 4.16 -3.24 -9.42
CA ALA A 68 2.73 -3.26 -9.75
C ALA A 68 2.30 -2.19 -10.75
N GLY A 69 3.14 -1.20 -11.06
CA GLY A 69 2.73 0.03 -11.76
C GLY A 69 1.66 0.83 -11.01
N ALA A 70 1.56 0.66 -9.69
CA ALA A 70 0.49 1.18 -8.85
C ALA A 70 0.79 2.59 -8.30
N ILE A 71 -0.26 3.27 -7.85
CA ILE A 71 -0.18 4.52 -7.11
C ILE A 71 -0.15 4.19 -5.62
N ILE A 72 0.74 4.84 -4.86
CA ILE A 72 0.68 4.83 -3.39
C ILE A 72 -0.25 5.94 -2.91
N VAL A 73 -1.26 5.57 -2.13
CA VAL A 73 -2.15 6.52 -1.46
C VAL A 73 -1.79 6.59 0.02
N THR A 74 -1.16 7.69 0.46
CA THR A 74 -0.67 7.86 1.82
C THR A 74 -0.71 9.32 2.27
N SER A 75 -0.91 9.55 3.57
CA SER A 75 -0.76 10.90 4.14
C SER A 75 0.71 11.30 4.32
N ASN A 76 1.63 10.33 4.36
CA ASN A 76 3.06 10.57 4.55
C ASN A 76 3.79 10.74 3.22
N ILE A 77 3.53 11.82 2.50
CA ILE A 77 4.13 12.06 1.17
C ILE A 77 5.65 12.32 1.25
N ARG A 78 6.12 12.84 2.38
CA ARG A 78 7.51 13.30 2.56
C ARG A 78 8.51 12.16 2.33
N ASP A 79 8.22 10.99 2.85
CA ASP A 79 9.18 9.89 2.89
C ASP A 79 9.30 9.20 1.51
N PHE A 80 8.33 9.42 0.62
CA PHE A 80 8.38 8.93 -0.76
C PHE A 80 8.98 9.93 -1.76
N ARG A 81 9.41 11.13 -1.34
CA ARG A 81 9.85 12.20 -2.26
C ARG A 81 10.99 11.76 -3.18
N SER A 82 12.01 11.08 -2.64
CA SER A 82 13.15 10.61 -3.43
C SER A 82 12.72 9.61 -4.51
N ALA A 83 11.84 8.67 -4.17
CA ALA A 83 11.28 7.71 -5.14
C ALA A 83 10.41 8.39 -6.21
N LYS A 84 9.64 9.44 -5.86
CA LYS A 84 8.88 10.22 -6.86
C LYS A 84 9.81 10.85 -7.89
N GLU A 85 10.89 11.47 -7.43
CA GLU A 85 11.83 12.23 -8.27
C GLU A 85 12.73 11.31 -9.10
N SER A 86 13.24 10.23 -8.51
CA SER A 86 14.22 9.35 -9.17
C SER A 86 13.60 8.20 -9.96
N LEU A 87 12.43 7.68 -9.54
CA LEU A 87 11.80 6.50 -10.16
C LEU A 87 10.48 6.83 -10.88
N GLY A 88 9.98 8.06 -10.76
CA GLY A 88 8.67 8.43 -11.28
C GLY A 88 7.50 7.81 -10.50
N LEU A 89 7.73 7.43 -9.24
CA LEU A 89 6.70 6.82 -8.39
C LEU A 89 5.49 7.75 -8.25
N ARG A 90 4.28 7.23 -8.48
CA ARG A 90 3.04 7.98 -8.31
C ARG A 90 2.57 7.88 -6.86
N VAL A 91 2.50 9.03 -6.19
CA VAL A 91 2.07 9.12 -4.78
C VAL A 91 1.12 10.29 -4.61
N MET A 92 -0.02 10.05 -3.97
CA MET A 92 -1.05 11.04 -3.67
C MET A 92 -1.62 10.85 -2.26
N THR A 93 -2.24 11.90 -1.72
CA THR A 93 -2.92 11.82 -0.43
C THR A 93 -4.29 11.16 -0.56
N PRO A 94 -4.86 10.60 0.53
CA PRO A 94 -6.23 10.10 0.52
C PRO A 94 -7.25 11.14 0.05
N VAL A 95 -7.06 12.41 0.43
CA VAL A 95 -7.94 13.51 -0.01
C VAL A 95 -7.87 13.72 -1.52
N GLN A 96 -6.66 13.74 -2.10
CA GLN A 96 -6.47 13.86 -3.54
C GLN A 96 -7.10 12.67 -4.28
N PHE A 97 -6.93 11.47 -3.76
CA PHE A 97 -7.48 10.26 -4.35
C PHE A 97 -9.02 10.26 -4.35
N VAL A 98 -9.65 10.62 -3.23
CA VAL A 98 -11.12 10.72 -3.14
C VAL A 98 -11.66 11.79 -4.09
N SER A 99 -11.01 12.96 -4.18
CA SER A 99 -11.40 14.00 -5.13
C SER A 99 -11.32 13.52 -6.58
N LEU A 100 -10.25 12.79 -6.95
CA LEU A 100 -10.08 12.21 -8.28
C LEU A 100 -11.20 11.21 -8.62
N LEU A 101 -11.56 10.35 -7.67
CA LEU A 101 -12.67 9.41 -7.84
C LEU A 101 -14.03 10.11 -7.99
N ALA A 102 -14.25 11.18 -7.23
CA ALA A 102 -15.50 11.96 -7.30
C ALA A 102 -15.69 12.67 -8.64
N LEU A 103 -14.59 13.01 -9.33
CA LEU A 103 -14.60 13.62 -10.66
C LEU A 103 -14.79 12.60 -11.80
N GLY A 104 -14.82 11.29 -11.49
CA GLY A 104 -14.94 10.22 -12.49
C GLY A 104 -13.68 9.99 -13.32
N GLU A 105 -12.57 10.62 -12.95
CA GLU A 105 -11.28 10.44 -13.60
C GLU A 105 -10.71 9.07 -13.23
N LYS A 106 -10.14 8.36 -14.21
CA LYS A 106 -9.43 7.10 -13.96
C LYS A 106 -7.97 7.43 -13.62
N PRO A 107 -7.46 6.98 -12.46
CA PRO A 107 -6.05 7.16 -12.09
C PRO A 107 -5.10 6.27 -12.90
#